data_AF-B8IXY5-F1
#
_entry.id   AF-B8IXY5-F1
#
_cell.length_a   1.000
_cell.length_b   1.000
_cell.length_c   1.000
_cell.angle_alpha   90.00
_cell.angle_beta   90.00
_cell.angle_gamma   90.00
#
_symmetry.space_group_name_H-M   'P 1'
#
loop_
_entity.id
_entity.type
_entity.pdbx_description
1 polymer ?
#
loop_
_entity_poly.entity_id
_entity_poly.type
_entity_poly.pdbx_seq_one_letter_code
_entity_poly.pdbx_strand_id
1 'polypeptide(L)'
;MLTPYASWTSSADCLTAEIQHALAKLADVETEIEIECERLERWPGPADEKEHLLAQLETERQRRRAPLAQRLTELQQRLMARIRVRPLHQPDDQPPMGELLAPTYLRSAAE
;
A
#
# COMPACT_ATOMS: atom_id res chain seq x y z
N MET A 1 10.80 9.51 -33.44
CA MET A 1 11.57 9.14 -32.23
C MET A 1 10.64 9.31 -31.04
N LEU A 2 10.16 8.22 -30.44
CA LEU A 2 9.33 8.23 -29.23
C LEU A 2 10.21 7.87 -28.03
N THR A 3 10.18 8.68 -26.99
CA THR A 3 10.97 8.45 -25.75
C THR A 3 10.40 7.26 -24.96
N PRO A 4 11.20 6.24 -24.56
CA PRO A 4 10.69 5.01 -23.94
C PRO A 4 10.40 5.11 -22.42
N TYR A 5 10.53 6.28 -21.80
CA TYR A 5 10.65 6.39 -20.35
C TYR A 5 9.33 6.46 -19.57
N ALA A 6 8.18 6.39 -20.24
CA ALA A 6 6.87 6.48 -19.60
C ALA A 6 6.37 5.15 -18.99
N SER A 7 7.27 4.22 -18.65
CA SER A 7 6.91 2.95 -17.98
C SER A 7 7.12 2.96 -16.45
N TRP A 8 7.43 4.12 -15.85
CA TRP A 8 8.14 4.20 -14.56
C TRP A 8 7.34 4.75 -13.37
N THR A 9 6.01 4.72 -13.38
CA THR A 9 5.36 4.57 -12.07
C THR A 9 5.59 3.13 -11.68
N SER A 10 6.63 2.89 -10.87
CA SER A 10 6.94 1.54 -10.39
C SER A 10 5.65 0.94 -9.86
N SER A 11 5.38 -0.33 -10.14
CA SER A 11 4.13 -0.96 -9.72
C SER A 11 3.87 -0.82 -8.21
N ALA A 12 4.92 -0.58 -7.39
CA ALA A 12 4.84 -0.24 -5.98
C ALA A 12 4.25 1.16 -5.70
N ASP A 13 4.56 2.15 -6.53
CA ASP A 13 4.03 3.51 -6.43
C ASP A 13 2.54 3.53 -6.74
N CYS A 14 2.11 2.77 -7.76
CA CYS A 14 0.69 2.59 -8.08
C CYS A 14 -0.08 1.97 -6.90
N LEU A 15 0.49 0.93 -6.26
CA LEU A 15 -0.15 0.27 -5.11
C LEU A 15 -0.25 1.22 -3.90
N THR A 16 0.79 2.02 -3.67
CA THR A 16 0.79 3.03 -2.60
C THR A 16 -0.26 4.10 -2.85
N ALA A 17 -0.36 4.59 -4.10
CA ALA A 17 -1.38 5.55 -4.51
C ALA A 17 -2.81 4.99 -4.33
N GLU A 18 -3.04 3.72 -4.67
CA GLU A 18 -4.34 3.07 -4.44
C GLU A 18 -4.70 2.99 -2.95
N ILE A 19 -3.73 2.70 -2.08
CA ILE A 19 -3.96 2.68 -0.62
C ILE A 19 -4.29 4.08 -0.12
N GLN A 20 -3.51 5.08 -0.51
CA GLN A 20 -3.73 6.48 -0.12
C GLN A 20 -5.10 6.97 -0.58
N HIS A 21 -5.51 6.64 -1.81
CA HIS A 21 -6.82 6.99 -2.34
C HIS A 21 -7.96 6.35 -1.55
N ALA A 22 -7.85 5.06 -1.21
CA ALA A 22 -8.85 4.38 -0.42
C ALA A 22 -8.94 4.96 1.01
N LEU A 23 -7.81 5.33 1.62
CA LEU A 23 -7.77 6.01 2.91
C LEU A 23 -8.39 7.42 2.85
N ALA A 24 -8.09 8.20 1.82
CA ALA A 24 -8.68 9.52 1.62
C ALA A 24 -10.20 9.44 1.54
N LYS A 25 -10.72 8.53 0.71
CA LYS A 25 -12.17 8.28 0.63
C LYS A 25 -12.80 7.87 1.96
N LEU A 26 -12.08 7.07 2.75
CA LEU A 26 -12.56 6.68 4.08
C LEU A 26 -12.59 7.90 5.01
N ALA A 27 -11.56 8.74 5.00
CA ALA A 27 -11.53 9.97 5.77
C ALA A 27 -12.66 10.94 5.39
N ASP A 28 -12.96 11.07 4.09
CA ASP A 28 -14.09 11.88 3.61
C ASP A 28 -15.42 11.38 4.19
N VAL A 29 -15.67 10.06 4.15
CA VAL A 29 -16.87 9.44 4.74
C VAL A 29 -16.95 9.72 6.24
N GLU A 30 -15.87 9.51 7.00
CA GLU A 30 -15.89 9.76 8.45
C GLU A 30 -16.13 11.23 8.78
N THR A 31 -15.51 12.13 8.03
CA THR A 31 -15.65 13.58 8.23
C THR A 31 -17.08 14.04 7.96
N GLU A 32 -17.70 13.57 6.88
CA GLU A 32 -19.11 13.87 6.59
C GLU A 32 -20.04 13.37 7.70
N ILE A 33 -19.83 12.15 8.16
CA ILE A 33 -20.61 11.54 9.26
C ILE A 33 -20.46 12.35 10.55
N GLU A 34 -19.24 12.77 10.88
CA GLU A 34 -18.97 13.59 12.08
C GLU A 34 -19.63 14.96 11.99
N ILE A 35 -19.59 15.62 10.83
CA ILE A 35 -20.29 16.89 10.58
C ILE A 35 -21.80 16.74 10.81
N GLU A 36 -22.41 15.66 10.31
CA GLU A 36 -23.85 15.42 10.49
C GLU A 36 -24.19 15.07 11.96
N CYS A 37 -23.33 14.32 12.67
CA CYS A 37 -23.47 14.13 14.11
C CYS A 37 -23.47 15.46 14.86
N GLU A 38 -22.52 16.36 14.59
CA GLU A 38 -22.46 17.68 15.22
C GLU A 38 -23.72 18.52 14.93
N ARG A 39 -24.31 18.38 13.74
CA ARG A 39 -25.57 19.05 13.39
C ARG A 39 -26.73 18.50 14.19
N LEU A 40 -26.84 17.18 14.31
CA LEU A 40 -27.85 16.53 15.14
C LEU A 40 -27.66 16.83 16.63
N GLU A 41 -26.44 17.02 17.08
CA GLU A 41 -26.16 17.44 18.46
C GLU A 41 -26.82 18.77 18.81
N ARG A 42 -26.73 19.75 17.89
CA ARG A 42 -27.29 21.11 18.04
C ARG A 42 -28.76 21.21 17.61
N TRP A 43 -29.36 20.13 17.10
CA TRP A 43 -30.74 20.12 16.64
C TRP A 43 -31.73 20.14 17.83
N PRO A 44 -32.72 21.05 17.85
CA PRO A 44 -33.65 21.21 18.97
C PRO A 44 -34.84 20.23 18.96
N GLY A 45 -34.77 19.15 18.18
CA GLY A 45 -35.86 18.17 18.04
C GLY A 45 -36.02 17.24 19.24
N PRO A 46 -37.08 16.40 19.23
CA PRO A 46 -37.29 15.39 20.26
C PRO A 46 -36.10 14.43 20.37
N ALA A 47 -35.79 14.00 21.60
CA ALA A 47 -34.66 13.09 21.86
C ALA A 47 -34.81 11.75 21.10
N ASP A 48 -36.01 11.17 21.07
CA ASP A 48 -36.28 9.90 20.41
C ASP A 48 -36.08 9.97 18.89
N GLU A 49 -36.47 11.09 18.26
CA GLU A 49 -36.23 11.32 16.83
C GLU A 49 -34.73 11.49 16.56
N LYS A 50 -34.01 12.18 17.45
CA LYS A 50 -32.56 12.37 17.32
C LYS A 50 -31.83 11.04 17.43
N GLU A 51 -32.22 10.18 18.38
CA GLU A 51 -31.67 8.84 18.52
C GLU A 51 -31.93 7.98 17.27
N HIS A 52 -33.14 8.07 16.71
CA HIS A 52 -33.47 7.37 15.47
C HIS A 52 -32.59 7.85 14.29
N LEU A 53 -32.40 9.15 14.14
CA LEU A 53 -31.54 9.73 13.10
C LEU A 53 -30.06 9.32 13.28
N LEU A 54 -29.56 9.30 14.52
CA LEU A 54 -28.21 8.82 14.81
C LEU A 54 -28.03 7.33 14.47
N ALA A 55 -29.04 6.49 14.73
CA ALA A 55 -29.00 5.07 14.37
C ALA A 55 -28.99 4.87 12.83
N GLN A 56 -29.77 5.67 12.09
CA GLN A 56 -29.73 5.66 10.63
C GLN A 56 -28.34 6.08 10.11
N LEU A 57 -27.75 7.10 10.72
CA LEU A 57 -26.45 7.62 10.34
C LEU A 57 -25.31 6.63 10.60
N GLU A 58 -25.35 5.89 11.72
CA GLU A 58 -24.40 4.80 11.98
C GLU A 58 -24.59 3.65 10.98
N THR A 59 -25.83 3.32 10.61
CA THR A 59 -26.10 2.33 9.56
C THR A 59 -25.49 2.76 8.22
N GLU A 60 -25.65 4.03 7.87
CA GLU A 60 -25.06 4.60 6.65
C GLU A 60 -23.53 4.60 6.69
N ARG A 61 -22.95 4.97 7.83
CA ARG A 61 -21.51 4.90 8.07
C ARG A 61 -21.01 3.49 7.80
N GLN A 62 -21.61 2.47 8.41
CA GLN A 62 -21.20 1.07 8.21
C GLN A 62 -21.31 0.66 6.74
N ARG A 63 -22.41 1.01 6.07
CA ARG A 63 -22.64 0.73 4.65
C ARG A 63 -21.56 1.32 3.75
N ARG A 64 -21.16 2.58 4.00
CA ARG A 64 -20.14 3.29 3.19
C ARG A 64 -18.71 2.83 3.52
N ARG A 65 -18.42 2.55 4.79
CA ARG A 65 -17.10 2.10 5.26
C ARG A 65 -16.76 0.69 4.81
N ALA A 66 -17.73 -0.23 4.84
CA ALA A 66 -17.50 -1.65 4.57
C ALA A 66 -16.73 -1.94 3.26
N PRO A 67 -17.13 -1.41 2.09
CA PRO A 67 -16.40 -1.66 0.85
C PRO A 67 -14.99 -1.04 0.84
N LEU A 68 -14.80 0.12 1.49
CA LEU A 68 -13.50 0.78 1.59
C LEU A 68 -12.54 -0.01 2.50
N ALA A 69 -13.04 -0.50 3.63
CA ALA A 69 -12.27 -1.34 4.56
C ALA A 69 -11.86 -2.67 3.92
N GLN A 70 -12.78 -3.30 3.17
CA GLN A 70 -12.47 -4.49 2.39
C GLN A 70 -11.37 -4.20 1.36
N ARG A 71 -11.51 -3.11 0.59
CA ARG A 71 -10.51 -2.72 -0.41
C ARG A 71 -9.15 -2.46 0.20
N LEU A 72 -9.08 -1.78 1.35
CA LEU A 72 -7.82 -1.54 2.06
C LEU A 72 -7.17 -2.85 2.51
N THR A 73 -7.96 -3.80 2.99
CA THR A 73 -7.48 -5.14 3.37
C THR A 73 -6.85 -5.85 2.18
N GLU A 74 -7.51 -5.84 1.01
CA GLU A 74 -6.97 -6.43 -0.23
C GLU A 74 -5.65 -5.77 -0.66
N LEU A 75 -5.60 -4.43 -0.62
CA LEU A 75 -4.41 -3.68 -1.01
C LEU A 75 -3.24 -3.93 -0.05
N GLN A 76 -3.52 -4.00 1.25
CA GLN A 76 -2.52 -4.33 2.27
C GLN A 76 -1.97 -5.75 2.08
N GLN A 77 -2.82 -6.74 1.78
CA GLN A 77 -2.37 -8.11 1.47
C GLN A 77 -1.45 -8.15 0.25
N ARG A 78 -1.79 -7.41 -0.82
CA ARG A 78 -0.93 -7.30 -2.02
C ARG A 78 0.42 -6.66 -1.70
N LEU A 79 0.43 -5.63 -0.85
CA LEU A 79 1.67 -4.98 -0.42
C LEU A 79 2.54 -5.95 0.39
N MET A 80 1.95 -6.65 1.35
CA MET A 80 2.66 -7.63 2.18
C MET A 80 3.22 -8.79 1.34
N ALA A 81 2.47 -9.27 0.34
CA ALA A 81 2.95 -10.30 -0.58
C ALA A 81 4.21 -9.85 -1.34
N ARG A 82 4.29 -8.59 -1.76
CA ARG A 82 5.48 -8.04 -2.44
C ARG A 82 6.68 -7.90 -1.51
N ILE A 83 6.46 -7.47 -0.27
CA ILE A 83 7.54 -7.37 0.73
C ILE A 83 8.09 -8.77 1.05
N ARG A 84 7.23 -9.79 1.14
CA ARG A 84 7.62 -11.17 1.41
C ARG A 84 8.35 -11.86 0.24
N VAL A 85 8.11 -11.44 -1.00
CA VAL A 85 8.72 -12.03 -2.20
C VAL A 85 10.03 -11.33 -2.60
N ARG A 86 10.64 -10.50 -1.74
CA ARG A 86 12.00 -10.02 -2.01
C ARG A 86 13.00 -11.14 -1.67
N PRO A 87 13.62 -11.82 -2.65
CA PRO A 87 14.76 -12.65 -2.33
C PRO A 87 15.85 -11.67 -1.93
N LEU A 88 16.28 -11.73 -0.67
CA LEU A 88 17.60 -11.22 -0.31
C LEU A 88 18.56 -12.01 -1.19
N HIS A 89 19.17 -11.33 -2.17
CA HIS A 89 20.42 -11.67 -2.82
C HIS A 89 20.86 -13.14 -2.63
N GLN A 90 20.61 -13.99 -3.65
CA GLN A 90 21.25 -15.31 -3.76
C GLN A 90 22.77 -15.07 -3.84
N PRO A 91 23.58 -15.53 -2.87
CA PRO A 91 25.03 -15.42 -2.96
C PRO A 91 25.53 -16.58 -3.84
N ASP A 92 25.24 -16.53 -5.14
CA ASP A 92 25.78 -17.50 -6.11
C ASP A 92 27.06 -17.00 -6.81
N ASP A 93 27.61 -15.84 -6.41
CA ASP A 93 28.88 -15.31 -6.95
C ASP A 93 30.01 -15.24 -5.91
N GLN A 94 30.11 -16.25 -5.03
CA GLN A 94 31.36 -16.48 -4.31
C GLN A 94 32.06 -17.70 -4.94
N PRO A 95 33.04 -17.51 -5.85
CA PRO A 95 33.88 -18.63 -6.27
C PRO A 95 34.54 -19.24 -5.03
N PRO A 96 34.73 -20.57 -4.95
CA PRO A 96 35.34 -21.18 -3.78
C PRO A 96 36.72 -20.57 -3.55
N MET A 97 36.86 -19.84 -2.44
CA MET A 97 38.13 -19.41 -1.87
C MET A 97 38.91 -20.66 -1.44
N GLY A 98 39.54 -21.31 -2.42
CA GLY A 98 40.28 -22.55 -2.25
C GLY A 98 41.39 -22.77 -3.28
N GLU A 99 41.71 -21.76 -4.09
CA GLU A 99 42.85 -21.82 -5.03
C GLU A 99 43.62 -20.48 -5.03
N LEU A 100 43.97 -20.02 -3.83
CA LEU A 100 45.23 -19.31 -3.66
C LEU A 100 46.29 -20.38 -3.44
N LEU A 101 47.07 -20.68 -4.48
CA LEU A 101 48.53 -20.85 -4.41
C LEU A 101 49.13 -21.13 -5.81
N ALA A 102 49.94 -20.16 -6.22
CA ALA A 102 51.13 -20.24 -7.09
C ALA A 102 51.00 -19.97 -8.60
N PRO A 103 52.04 -19.31 -9.19
CA PRO A 103 51.91 -18.50 -10.39
C PRO A 103 52.26 -19.31 -11.64
N THR A 104 51.34 -19.36 -12.61
CA THR A 104 51.66 -19.74 -13.99
C THR A 104 52.05 -18.51 -14.81
N TYR A 105 53.04 -17.75 -14.32
CA TYR A 105 53.87 -16.96 -15.22
C TYR A 105 55.05 -17.82 -15.64
N LEU A 106 54.89 -18.53 -16.75
CA LEU A 106 55.94 -18.80 -17.73
C LEU A 106 55.33 -19.54 -18.92
N ARG A 107 54.79 -18.78 -19.88
CA ARG A 107 54.77 -19.24 -21.27
C ARG A 107 54.92 -18.09 -22.27
N SER A 108 56.13 -18.06 -22.84
CA SER A 108 56.58 -17.40 -24.08
C SER A 108 56.65 -15.86 -24.05
N ALA A 109 57.66 -15.21 -24.62
CA ALA A 109 58.45 -15.62 -25.78
C ALA A 109 59.79 -14.85 -25.89
N ALA A 110 60.63 -15.35 -26.80
CA ALA A 110 61.75 -14.69 -27.51
C ALA A 110 63.04 -14.48 -26.70
N GLU A 111 64.24 -14.85 -27.15
CA GLU A 111 64.80 -15.48 -28.35
C GLU A 111 66.10 -16.19 -27.95
#